data_AF-A0A1T5LSE0-F1
#
_entry.id   AF-A0A1T5LSE0-F1
#
_cell.length_a   1.000
_cell.length_b   1.000
_cell.length_c   1.000
_cell.angle_alpha   90.00
_cell.angle_beta   90.00
_cell.angle_gamma   90.00
#
_symmetry.space_group_name_H-M   'P 1'
#
loop_
_entity.id
_entity.type
_entity.pdbx_description
1 polymer ?
#
loop_
_entity_poly.entity_id
_entity_poly.type
_entity_poly.pdbx_seq_one_letter_code
_entity_poly.pdbx_strand_id
1 'polypeptide(L)'
;MKNKALLLIVLLFLFSCSADKTERELYEETTSSFTYKTYKATSSATVAPAVTLYNHELPDSVAPIKTEYAHLLLGYLWTISKKPAMAFAEADLAQESKDEDVRYLAQSLRSIAMYEQGWDTLAHEESLLAKRQLRKPHSGIQYEATVFYMMLGLAKVYEKDFNQSKFYWAGFANETGIHWPYQLTDAIADIQAKRMQQGLQKFKVLSQDPAVPESLRTVLAERITAIEEKGGDVNSSLFWPKLISALVLDELKKSSNTQIVSLVTMLEGIKEKMPAL
;
A
#
# COMPACT_ATOMS: atom_id res chain seq x y z
N MET A 1 52.07 22.13 -16.27
CA MET A 1 51.53 21.48 -15.05
C MET A 1 50.25 22.18 -14.55
N LYS A 2 49.19 22.30 -15.36
CA LYS A 2 47.95 22.98 -14.93
C LYS A 2 46.63 22.20 -15.17
N ASN A 3 46.68 21.02 -15.79
CA ASN A 3 45.47 20.26 -16.14
C ASN A 3 45.22 18.98 -15.33
N LYS A 4 46.02 18.70 -14.28
CA LYS A 4 45.83 17.50 -13.44
C LYS A 4 45.02 17.75 -12.16
N ALA A 5 44.83 19.00 -11.76
CA ALA A 5 44.09 19.34 -10.55
C ALA A 5 42.55 19.38 -10.77
N LEU A 6 42.09 19.69 -12.00
CA LEU A 6 40.67 19.77 -12.30
C LEU A 6 40.00 18.38 -12.40
N LEU A 7 40.77 17.35 -12.79
CA LEU A 7 40.25 15.98 -12.92
C LEU A 7 40.01 15.29 -11.56
N LEU A 8 40.68 15.75 -10.49
CA LEU A 8 40.57 15.14 -9.16
C LEU A 8 39.33 15.63 -8.39
N ILE A 9 38.81 16.82 -8.70
CA ILE A 9 37.62 17.40 -8.06
C ILE A 9 36.33 16.81 -8.66
N VAL A 10 36.35 16.37 -9.92
CA VAL A 10 35.20 15.71 -10.56
C VAL A 10 35.05 14.24 -10.12
N LEU A 11 36.13 13.58 -9.72
CA LEU A 11 36.07 12.20 -9.20
C LEU A 11 35.61 12.08 -7.74
N LEU A 12 35.60 13.16 -6.96
CA LEU A 12 35.18 13.13 -5.55
C LEU A 12 33.65 13.20 -5.34
N PHE A 13 32.86 13.44 -6.41
CA PHE A 13 31.39 13.43 -6.33
C PHE A 13 30.75 12.07 -6.64
N LEU A 14 31.54 11.01 -6.89
CA LEU A 14 31.01 9.69 -7.27
C LEU A 14 30.94 8.68 -6.12
N PHE A 15 31.18 9.10 -4.88
CA PHE A 15 30.93 8.31 -3.67
C PHE A 15 29.79 8.91 -2.84
N SER A 16 28.64 9.16 -3.47
CA SER A 16 27.39 9.19 -2.71
C SER A 16 26.94 7.76 -2.53
N CYS A 17 27.28 7.18 -1.38
CA CYS A 17 26.61 5.99 -0.89
C CYS A 17 25.15 6.41 -0.66
N SER A 18 24.27 6.18 -1.63
CA SER A 18 22.85 6.49 -1.49
C SER A 18 22.27 5.51 -0.47
N ALA A 19 22.30 5.91 0.80
CA ALA A 19 21.35 5.39 1.75
C ALA A 19 19.96 5.69 1.19
N ASP A 20 19.11 4.66 1.09
CA ASP A 20 17.72 4.85 0.71
C ASP A 20 17.08 5.84 1.68
N LYS A 21 16.33 6.80 1.14
CA LYS A 21 15.66 7.82 1.95
C LYS A 21 14.70 7.14 2.92
N THR A 22 14.69 7.62 4.16
CA THR A 22 13.72 7.21 5.16
C THR A 22 12.31 7.66 4.78
N GLU A 23 11.27 6.98 5.28
CA GLU A 23 9.87 7.40 5.08
C GLU A 23 9.63 8.86 5.47
N ARG A 24 10.31 9.32 6.54
CA ARG A 24 10.23 10.70 7.02
C ARG A 24 10.84 11.69 6.02
N GLU A 25 12.00 11.38 5.47
CA GLU A 25 12.63 12.22 4.44
C GLU A 25 11.80 12.28 3.17
N LEU A 26 11.17 11.17 2.76
CA LEU A 26 10.25 11.12 1.62
C LEU A 26 9.00 11.98 1.85
N TYR A 27 8.45 11.95 3.07
CA TYR A 27 7.34 12.83 3.46
C TYR A 27 7.74 14.31 3.44
N GLU A 28 8.91 14.66 3.99
CA GLU A 28 9.42 16.02 4.01
C GLU A 28 9.76 16.55 2.62
N GLU A 29 10.32 15.71 1.74
CA GLU A 29 10.49 16.04 0.32
C GLU A 29 9.15 16.30 -0.38
N THR A 30 8.15 15.46 -0.11
CA THR A 30 6.81 15.62 -0.69
C THR A 30 6.16 16.93 -0.25
N THR A 31 6.21 17.25 1.04
CA THR A 31 5.61 18.46 1.62
C THR A 31 6.44 19.73 1.42
N SER A 32 7.72 19.60 1.07
CA SER A 32 8.56 20.75 0.66
C SER A 32 8.52 21.02 -0.84
N SER A 33 7.94 20.10 -1.62
CA SER A 33 7.85 20.19 -3.08
C SER A 33 7.10 21.43 -3.56
N PHE A 34 7.47 21.91 -4.75
CA PHE A 34 6.77 23.01 -5.41
C PHE A 34 5.29 22.66 -5.67
N THR A 35 5.01 21.40 -6.00
CA THR A 35 3.65 20.89 -6.23
C THR A 35 2.78 21.02 -4.98
N TYR A 36 3.26 20.56 -3.83
CA TYR A 36 2.55 20.70 -2.56
C TYR A 36 2.28 22.17 -2.24
N LYS A 37 3.33 23.02 -2.28
CA LYS A 37 3.23 24.44 -1.88
C LYS A 37 2.26 25.21 -2.76
N THR A 38 2.38 25.05 -4.08
CA THR A 38 1.52 25.72 -5.06
C THR A 38 0.08 25.25 -4.89
N TYR A 39 -0.14 23.94 -4.79
CA TYR A 39 -1.47 23.39 -4.63
C TYR A 39 -2.12 23.85 -3.31
N LYS A 40 -1.41 23.79 -2.17
CA LYS A 40 -1.92 24.24 -0.87
C LYS A 40 -2.35 25.72 -0.93
N ALA A 41 -1.53 26.58 -1.53
CA ALA A 41 -1.85 27.99 -1.69
C ALA A 41 -3.08 28.21 -2.57
N THR A 42 -3.19 27.50 -3.69
CA THR A 42 -4.37 27.57 -4.56
C THR A 42 -5.62 27.07 -3.84
N SER A 43 -5.58 25.88 -3.24
CA SER A 43 -6.73 25.27 -2.55
C SER A 43 -7.23 26.14 -1.40
N SER A 44 -6.32 26.66 -0.57
CA SER A 44 -6.65 27.59 0.52
C SER A 44 -7.40 28.85 0.02
N ALA A 45 -7.05 29.35 -1.17
CA ALA A 45 -7.67 30.54 -1.74
C ALA A 45 -8.99 30.27 -2.48
N THR A 46 -9.21 29.06 -3.00
CA THR A 46 -10.34 28.77 -3.90
C THR A 46 -11.46 27.97 -3.27
N VAL A 47 -11.15 27.06 -2.32
CA VAL A 47 -12.15 26.15 -1.74
C VAL A 47 -13.16 26.91 -0.88
N ALA A 48 -12.72 27.84 -0.03
CA ALA A 48 -13.64 28.60 0.82
C ALA A 48 -14.66 29.44 0.01
N PRO A 49 -14.26 30.22 -1.02
CA PRO A 49 -15.21 30.86 -1.92
C PRO A 49 -16.14 29.89 -2.63
N ALA A 50 -15.63 28.75 -3.12
CA ALA A 50 -16.44 27.75 -3.82
C ALA A 50 -17.51 27.13 -2.90
N VAL A 51 -17.15 26.79 -1.65
CA VAL A 51 -18.09 26.28 -0.65
C VAL A 51 -19.12 27.34 -0.27
N THR A 52 -18.70 28.61 -0.15
CA THR A 52 -19.63 29.71 0.12
C THR A 52 -20.66 29.86 -0.99
N LEU A 53 -20.22 29.82 -2.25
CA LEU A 53 -21.10 29.89 -3.41
C LEU A 53 -22.07 28.68 -3.43
N TYR A 54 -21.54 27.47 -3.24
CA TYR A 54 -22.36 26.26 -3.18
C TYR A 54 -23.43 26.34 -2.09
N ASN A 55 -23.06 26.75 -0.88
CA ASN A 55 -23.99 26.87 0.23
C ASN A 55 -25.06 27.95 0.01
N HIS A 56 -24.77 29.00 -0.74
CA HIS A 56 -25.75 30.02 -1.10
C HIS A 56 -26.83 29.48 -2.06
N GLU A 57 -26.51 28.46 -2.85
CA GLU A 57 -27.44 27.81 -3.78
C GLU A 57 -28.26 26.68 -3.11
N LEU A 58 -27.94 26.32 -1.86
CA LEU A 58 -28.66 25.27 -1.15
C LEU A 58 -30.04 25.76 -0.68
N PRO A 59 -31.08 24.90 -0.75
CA PRO A 59 -32.34 25.16 -0.07
C PRO A 59 -32.15 25.26 1.45
N ASP A 60 -32.92 26.13 2.12
CA ASP A 60 -32.86 26.34 3.58
C ASP A 60 -33.05 25.06 4.42
N SER A 61 -33.64 24.02 3.84
CA SER A 61 -33.83 22.72 4.49
C SER A 61 -32.57 21.85 4.57
N VAL A 62 -31.49 22.24 3.88
CA VAL A 62 -30.24 21.47 3.81
C VAL A 62 -29.17 22.18 4.63
N ALA A 63 -28.53 21.44 5.53
CA ALA A 63 -27.42 21.98 6.32
C ALA A 63 -26.24 22.37 5.40
N PRO A 64 -25.62 23.55 5.60
CA PRO A 64 -24.50 23.99 4.78
C PRO A 64 -23.26 23.13 5.01
N ILE A 65 -22.47 22.94 3.97
CA ILE A 65 -21.18 22.24 4.04
C ILE A 65 -20.16 23.17 4.70
N LYS A 66 -19.42 22.68 5.70
CA LYS A 66 -18.27 23.42 6.23
C LYS A 66 -17.06 23.25 5.31
N THR A 67 -16.28 24.33 5.14
CA THR A 67 -15.10 24.35 4.26
C THR A 67 -14.09 23.26 4.60
N GLU A 68 -13.91 22.94 5.88
CA GLU A 68 -12.93 21.95 6.31
C GLU A 68 -13.33 20.53 5.90
N TYR A 69 -14.63 20.23 5.85
CA TYR A 69 -15.11 18.97 5.28
C TYR A 69 -14.90 18.90 3.77
N ALA A 70 -14.96 20.02 3.06
CA ALA A 70 -14.61 20.05 1.63
C ALA A 70 -13.12 19.72 1.41
N HIS A 71 -12.23 20.26 2.25
CA HIS A 71 -10.80 19.91 2.24
C HIS A 71 -10.60 18.41 2.55
N LEU A 72 -11.26 17.86 3.56
CA LEU A 72 -11.20 16.42 3.85
C LEU A 72 -11.63 15.55 2.65
N LEU A 73 -12.73 15.90 1.99
CA LEU A 73 -13.23 15.20 0.81
C LEU A 73 -12.27 15.30 -0.39
N LEU A 74 -11.69 16.48 -0.62
CA LEU A 74 -10.69 16.68 -1.68
C LEU A 74 -9.41 15.88 -1.39
N GLY A 75 -8.92 15.92 -0.16
CA GLY A 75 -7.71 15.17 0.20
C GLY A 75 -7.92 13.66 0.10
N TYR A 76 -9.12 13.19 0.44
CA TYR A 76 -9.53 11.81 0.21
C TYR A 76 -9.52 11.44 -1.28
N LEU A 77 -10.11 12.28 -2.15
CA LEU A 77 -10.09 12.11 -3.60
C LEU A 77 -8.66 12.04 -4.16
N TRP A 78 -7.76 12.92 -3.68
CA TRP A 78 -6.36 12.92 -4.09
C TRP A 78 -5.59 11.70 -3.63
N THR A 79 -5.93 11.17 -2.46
CA THR A 79 -5.30 9.97 -1.94
C THR A 79 -5.62 8.77 -2.83
N ILE A 80 -6.90 8.55 -3.15
CA ILE A 80 -7.33 7.50 -4.09
C ILE A 80 -6.69 7.70 -5.47
N SER A 81 -6.51 8.96 -5.88
CA SER A 81 -5.88 9.32 -7.16
C SER A 81 -4.35 9.20 -7.17
N LYS A 82 -3.73 8.70 -6.09
CA LYS A 82 -2.27 8.56 -5.92
C LYS A 82 -1.52 9.88 -6.12
N LYS A 83 -2.07 10.96 -5.55
CA LYS A 83 -1.50 12.31 -5.56
C LYS A 83 -1.13 12.76 -4.13
N PRO A 84 -0.08 12.18 -3.52
CA PRO A 84 0.23 12.37 -2.11
C PRO A 84 0.49 13.84 -1.73
N ALA A 85 1.18 14.60 -2.60
CA ALA A 85 1.42 16.03 -2.35
C ALA A 85 0.12 16.84 -2.19
N MET A 86 -0.89 16.58 -3.02
CA MET A 86 -2.20 17.26 -2.93
C MET A 86 -2.99 16.74 -1.73
N ALA A 87 -2.97 15.42 -1.47
CA ALA A 87 -3.63 14.82 -0.33
C ALA A 87 -3.12 15.39 1.01
N PHE A 88 -1.80 15.50 1.18
CA PHE A 88 -1.20 16.09 2.36
C PHE A 88 -1.52 17.58 2.49
N ALA A 89 -1.53 18.33 1.38
CA ALA A 89 -1.90 19.74 1.42
C ALA A 89 -3.35 19.95 1.91
N GLU A 90 -4.30 19.14 1.45
CA GLU A 90 -5.69 19.18 1.89
C GLU A 90 -5.87 18.76 3.36
N ALA A 91 -5.16 17.70 3.78
CA ALA A 91 -5.14 17.27 5.17
C ALA A 91 -4.61 18.38 6.09
N ASP A 92 -3.53 19.07 5.67
CA ASP A 92 -2.96 20.17 6.45
C ASP A 92 -3.92 21.35 6.57
N LEU A 93 -4.64 21.70 5.48
CA LEU A 93 -5.65 22.76 5.50
C LEU A 93 -6.83 22.40 6.41
N ALA A 94 -7.31 21.15 6.36
CA ALA A 94 -8.37 20.69 7.26
C ALA A 94 -7.92 20.67 8.74
N GLN A 95 -6.65 20.35 9.00
CA GLN A 95 -6.10 20.33 10.37
C GLN A 95 -6.04 21.73 11.02
N GLU A 96 -6.11 22.80 10.24
CA GLU A 96 -6.18 24.18 10.76
C GLU A 96 -7.54 24.49 11.44
N SER A 97 -8.52 23.58 11.36
CA SER A 97 -9.82 23.73 12.01
C SER A 97 -9.73 23.76 13.54
N LYS A 98 -10.67 24.49 14.15
CA LYS A 98 -10.88 24.49 15.60
C LYS A 98 -11.70 23.28 16.08
N ASP A 99 -12.42 22.63 15.17
CA ASP A 99 -13.25 21.45 15.44
C ASP A 99 -12.35 20.23 15.67
N GLU A 100 -12.47 19.57 16.82
CA GLU A 100 -11.58 18.46 17.20
C GLU A 100 -11.79 17.24 16.30
N ASP A 101 -13.04 16.99 15.90
CA ASP A 101 -13.37 15.86 15.02
C ASP A 101 -12.74 16.06 13.64
N VAL A 102 -12.76 17.29 13.13
CA VAL A 102 -12.12 17.64 11.86
C VAL A 102 -10.61 17.48 11.93
N ARG A 103 -9.96 17.92 13.01
CA ARG A 103 -8.51 17.74 13.17
C ARG A 103 -8.11 16.28 13.24
N TYR A 104 -8.89 15.48 13.97
CA TYR A 104 -8.71 14.03 14.02
C TYR A 104 -8.84 13.41 12.63
N LEU A 105 -9.91 13.72 11.89
CA LEU A 105 -10.11 13.22 10.52
C LEU A 105 -9.00 13.67 9.57
N ALA A 106 -8.49 14.88 9.72
CA ALA A 106 -7.38 15.41 8.92
C ALA A 106 -6.08 14.63 9.16
N GLN A 107 -5.77 14.29 10.42
CA GLN A 107 -4.61 13.46 10.75
C GLN A 107 -4.80 12.00 10.31
N SER A 108 -5.99 11.43 10.47
CA SER A 108 -6.32 10.11 9.93
C SER A 108 -6.14 10.08 8.41
N LEU A 109 -6.60 11.11 7.69
CA LEU A 109 -6.41 11.22 6.24
C LEU A 109 -4.93 11.26 5.86
N ARG A 110 -4.09 11.97 6.61
CA ARG A 110 -2.64 11.98 6.38
C ARG A 110 -2.04 10.58 6.56
N SER A 111 -2.39 9.89 7.65
CA SER A 111 -1.95 8.51 7.90
C SER A 111 -2.35 7.56 6.76
N ILE A 112 -3.60 7.65 6.29
CA ILE A 112 -4.09 6.84 5.17
C ILE A 112 -3.29 7.12 3.90
N ALA A 113 -3.01 8.40 3.60
CA ALA A 113 -2.19 8.76 2.46
C ALA A 113 -0.75 8.23 2.56
N MET A 114 -0.19 8.11 3.77
CA MET A 114 1.11 7.48 4.00
C MET A 114 1.07 5.97 3.78
N TYR A 115 0.04 5.26 4.27
CA TYR A 115 -0.17 3.84 3.97
C TYR A 115 -0.23 3.58 2.47
N GLU A 116 -0.92 4.43 1.71
CA GLU A 116 -1.00 4.30 0.25
C GLU A 116 0.35 4.49 -0.47
N GLN A 117 1.29 5.22 0.14
CA GLN A 117 2.66 5.31 -0.36
C GLN A 117 3.54 4.12 0.07
N GLY A 118 3.05 3.24 0.94
CA GLY A 118 3.81 2.16 1.55
C GLY A 118 4.73 2.63 2.69
N TRP A 119 4.42 3.77 3.31
CA TRP A 119 5.17 4.31 4.46
C TRP A 119 4.53 3.84 5.76
N ASP A 120 4.51 2.53 5.97
CA ASP A 120 3.69 1.89 6.98
C ASP A 120 4.07 2.31 8.41
N THR A 121 5.36 2.60 8.65
CA THR A 121 5.86 3.01 9.96
C THR A 121 5.38 4.42 10.29
N LEU A 122 5.58 5.36 9.37
CA LEU A 122 5.17 6.75 9.54
C LEU A 122 3.64 6.89 9.58
N ALA A 123 2.94 6.09 8.77
CA ALA A 123 1.48 6.02 8.81
C ALA A 123 0.97 5.59 10.19
N HIS A 124 1.62 4.58 10.80
CA HIS A 124 1.30 4.15 12.15
C HIS A 124 1.56 5.23 13.20
N GLU A 125 2.69 5.94 13.11
CA GLU A 125 3.01 7.05 14.00
C GLU A 125 1.96 8.17 13.93
N GLU A 126 1.59 8.62 12.73
CA GLU A 126 0.54 9.63 12.54
C GLU A 126 -0.83 9.15 13.02
N SER A 127 -1.14 7.86 12.86
CA SER A 127 -2.35 7.25 13.40
C SER A 127 -2.44 7.38 14.92
N LEU A 128 -1.32 7.07 15.60
CA LEU A 128 -1.24 7.20 17.05
C LEU A 128 -1.37 8.67 17.49
N LEU A 129 -0.84 9.61 16.71
CA LEU A 129 -1.03 11.04 16.96
C LEU A 129 -2.50 11.45 16.82
N ALA A 130 -3.18 11.02 15.75
CA ALA A 130 -4.60 11.28 15.52
C ALA A 130 -5.45 10.81 16.72
N LYS A 131 -5.22 9.58 17.19
CA LYS A 131 -5.94 9.00 18.33
C LYS A 131 -5.71 9.76 19.64
N ARG A 132 -4.53 10.34 19.84
CA ARG A 132 -4.24 11.18 21.02
C ARG A 132 -5.01 12.50 21.01
N GLN A 133 -5.47 12.98 19.85
CA GLN A 133 -6.29 14.19 19.76
C GLN A 133 -7.73 13.96 20.20
N LEU A 134 -8.19 12.71 20.26
CA LEU A 134 -9.50 12.36 20.79
C LEU A 134 -9.45 12.37 22.33
N ARG A 135 -10.24 13.26 22.96
CA ARG A 135 -10.39 13.32 24.44
C ARG A 135 -10.95 12.03 25.05
N LYS A 136 -11.66 11.22 24.25
CA LYS A 136 -12.16 9.90 24.62
C LYS A 136 -11.74 8.90 23.54
N PRO A 137 -11.02 7.83 23.89
CA PRO A 137 -10.88 6.67 23.01
C PRO A 137 -12.27 6.17 22.63
N HIS A 138 -12.50 5.79 21.37
CA HIS A 138 -13.81 5.32 20.87
C HIS A 138 -14.90 6.40 20.79
N SER A 139 -14.56 7.59 20.32
CA SER A 139 -15.56 8.59 19.92
C SER A 139 -16.50 8.03 18.85
N GLY A 140 -17.73 8.55 18.75
CA GLY A 140 -18.69 8.14 17.72
C GLY A 140 -18.10 8.23 16.31
N ILE A 141 -17.31 9.29 16.05
CA ILE A 141 -16.64 9.50 14.77
C ILE A 141 -15.59 8.42 14.43
N GLN A 142 -14.83 7.92 15.42
CA GLN A 142 -13.87 6.83 15.20
C GLN A 142 -14.59 5.53 14.84
N TYR A 143 -15.69 5.23 15.54
CA TYR A 143 -16.51 4.07 15.23
C TYR A 143 -17.13 4.17 13.83
N GLU A 144 -17.71 5.32 13.49
CA GLU A 144 -18.29 5.58 12.16
C GLU A 144 -17.26 5.46 11.05
N ALA A 145 -16.06 6.05 11.20
CA ALA A 145 -14.96 5.92 10.26
C ALA A 145 -14.53 4.45 10.09
N THR A 146 -14.39 3.71 11.18
CA THR A 146 -14.03 2.28 11.14
C THR A 146 -15.06 1.47 10.35
N VAL A 147 -16.35 1.66 10.63
CA VAL A 147 -17.45 0.96 9.95
C VAL A 147 -17.48 1.34 8.46
N PHE A 148 -17.32 2.62 8.14
CA PHE A 148 -17.24 3.11 6.76
C PHE A 148 -16.12 2.44 5.96
N TYR A 149 -14.89 2.47 6.49
CA TYR A 149 -13.73 1.85 5.84
C TYR A 149 -13.90 0.35 5.68
N MET A 150 -14.42 -0.34 6.69
CA MET A 150 -14.71 -1.77 6.60
C MET A 150 -15.73 -2.08 5.50
N MET A 151 -16.87 -1.37 5.47
CA MET A 151 -17.93 -1.62 4.50
C MET A 151 -17.46 -1.37 3.06
N LEU A 152 -16.75 -0.26 2.82
CA LEU A 152 -16.25 0.05 1.49
C LEU A 152 -15.08 -0.85 1.07
N GLY A 153 -14.20 -1.21 2.00
CA GLY A 153 -13.14 -2.19 1.77
C GLY A 153 -13.71 -3.52 1.29
N LEU A 154 -14.72 -4.05 1.98
CA LEU A 154 -15.43 -5.27 1.59
C LEU A 154 -16.15 -5.12 0.24
N ALA A 155 -16.87 -4.02 0.02
CA ALA A 155 -17.55 -3.76 -1.25
C ALA A 155 -16.58 -3.81 -2.44
N LYS A 156 -15.39 -3.19 -2.31
CA LYS A 156 -14.36 -3.21 -3.35
C LYS A 156 -13.70 -4.58 -3.52
N VAL A 157 -13.58 -5.40 -2.47
CA VAL A 157 -13.20 -6.81 -2.63
C VAL A 157 -14.22 -7.55 -3.50
N TYR A 158 -15.52 -7.38 -3.25
CA TYR A 158 -16.58 -8.01 -4.05
C TYR A 158 -16.57 -7.55 -5.51
N GLU A 159 -16.24 -6.29 -5.77
CA GLU A 159 -16.06 -5.73 -7.12
C GLU A 159 -14.75 -6.16 -7.79
N LYS A 160 -13.86 -6.87 -7.08
CA LYS A 160 -12.50 -7.24 -7.50
C LYS A 160 -11.59 -6.04 -7.79
N ASP A 161 -11.94 -4.87 -7.27
CA ASP A 161 -11.09 -3.68 -7.31
C ASP A 161 -10.19 -3.66 -6.07
N PHE A 162 -9.16 -4.51 -6.07
CA PHE A 162 -8.25 -4.63 -4.94
C PHE A 162 -7.35 -3.40 -4.77
N ASN A 163 -7.16 -2.59 -5.83
CA ASN A 163 -6.47 -1.31 -5.71
C ASN A 163 -7.27 -0.32 -4.85
N GLN A 164 -8.58 -0.20 -5.09
CA GLN A 164 -9.43 0.62 -4.22
C GLN A 164 -9.65 -0.02 -2.86
N SER A 165 -9.84 -1.35 -2.80
CA SER A 165 -10.04 -2.05 -1.54
C SER A 165 -8.87 -1.83 -0.56
N LYS A 166 -7.63 -1.88 -1.07
CA LYS A 166 -6.42 -1.58 -0.32
C LYS A 166 -6.52 -0.23 0.41
N PHE A 167 -6.92 0.83 -0.29
CA PHE A 167 -7.09 2.16 0.29
C PHE A 167 -8.05 2.16 1.49
N TYR A 168 -9.19 1.47 1.37
CA TYR A 168 -10.15 1.41 2.46
C TYR A 168 -9.62 0.61 3.66
N TRP A 169 -8.89 -0.49 3.40
CA TRP A 169 -8.26 -1.25 4.46
C TRP A 169 -7.12 -0.51 5.15
N ALA A 170 -6.44 0.42 4.46
CA ALA A 170 -5.51 1.33 5.10
C ALA A 170 -6.22 2.24 6.12
N GLY A 171 -7.40 2.78 5.76
CA GLY A 171 -8.25 3.52 6.71
C GLY A 171 -8.71 2.67 7.90
N PHE A 172 -9.14 1.44 7.65
CA PHE A 172 -9.50 0.51 8.72
C PHE A 172 -8.32 0.20 9.64
N ALA A 173 -7.13 -0.04 9.08
CA ALA A 173 -5.92 -0.31 9.83
C ALA A 173 -5.50 0.92 10.65
N ASN A 174 -5.63 2.13 10.09
CA ASN A 174 -5.46 3.38 10.83
C ASN A 174 -6.36 3.42 12.06
N GLU A 175 -7.65 3.08 11.94
CA GLU A 175 -8.55 3.18 13.08
C GLU A 175 -8.37 2.06 14.12
N THR A 176 -8.11 0.84 13.68
CA THR A 176 -8.16 -0.36 14.54
C THR A 176 -6.79 -0.90 14.96
N GLY A 177 -5.71 -0.56 14.23
CA GLY A 177 -4.42 -1.23 14.36
C GLY A 177 -4.39 -2.64 13.78
N ILE A 178 -5.43 -3.07 13.06
CA ILE A 178 -5.50 -4.39 12.42
C ILE A 178 -5.06 -4.23 10.97
N HIS A 179 -3.83 -4.65 10.65
CA HIS A 179 -3.18 -4.39 9.35
C HIS A 179 -3.38 -5.50 8.31
N TRP A 180 -3.69 -6.72 8.75
CA TRP A 180 -3.74 -7.89 7.85
C TRP A 180 -4.73 -7.76 6.66
N PRO A 181 -5.88 -7.07 6.74
CA PRO A 181 -6.76 -6.92 5.58
C PRO A 181 -6.10 -6.09 4.48
N TYR A 182 -5.41 -5.01 4.84
CA TYR A 182 -4.65 -4.18 3.91
C TYR A 182 -3.56 -5.00 3.21
N GLN A 183 -2.72 -5.67 3.99
CA GLN A 183 -1.63 -6.50 3.49
C GLN A 183 -2.13 -7.62 2.56
N LEU A 184 -3.27 -8.24 2.89
CA LEU A 184 -3.90 -9.27 2.07
C LEU A 184 -4.35 -8.70 0.72
N THR A 185 -5.03 -7.55 0.72
CA THR A 185 -5.47 -6.91 -0.53
C THR A 185 -4.32 -6.38 -1.37
N ASP A 186 -3.24 -5.91 -0.75
CA ASP A 186 -2.02 -5.48 -1.43
C ASP A 186 -1.31 -6.65 -2.14
N ALA A 187 -1.26 -7.83 -1.50
CA ALA A 187 -0.77 -9.06 -2.13
C ALA A 187 -1.61 -9.46 -3.37
N ILE A 188 -2.94 -9.34 -3.28
CA ILE A 188 -3.83 -9.64 -4.41
C ILE A 188 -3.66 -8.60 -5.54
N ALA A 189 -3.50 -7.32 -5.19
CA ALA A 189 -3.28 -6.26 -6.16
C ALA A 189 -1.99 -6.48 -6.97
N ASP A 190 -0.92 -7.01 -6.35
CA ASP A 190 0.30 -7.40 -7.06
C ASP A 190 0.05 -8.51 -8.08
N ILE A 191 -0.74 -9.52 -7.72
CA ILE A 191 -1.12 -10.60 -8.64
C ILE A 191 -1.90 -10.04 -9.84
N GLN A 192 -2.87 -9.15 -9.59
CA GLN A 192 -3.63 -8.51 -10.67
C GLN A 192 -2.74 -7.64 -11.57
N ALA A 193 -1.72 -6.99 -11.00
CA ALA A 193 -0.72 -6.22 -11.72
C ALA A 193 0.33 -7.10 -12.45
N LYS A 194 0.11 -8.42 -12.53
CA LYS A 194 1.04 -9.42 -13.12
C LYS A 194 2.38 -9.54 -12.40
N ARG A 195 2.49 -9.03 -11.17
CA ARG A 195 3.65 -9.17 -10.28
C ARG A 195 3.48 -10.40 -9.38
N MET A 196 3.26 -11.55 -10.02
CA MET A 196 2.84 -12.78 -9.36
C MET A 196 3.80 -13.19 -8.22
N GLN A 197 5.11 -13.15 -8.44
CA GLN A 197 6.07 -13.55 -7.41
C GLN A 197 6.02 -12.65 -6.19
N GLN A 198 5.87 -11.33 -6.38
CA GLN A 198 5.75 -10.38 -5.27
C GLN A 198 4.48 -10.63 -4.45
N GLY A 199 3.36 -10.88 -5.12
CA GLY A 199 2.11 -11.25 -4.43
C GLY A 199 2.24 -12.55 -3.63
N LEU A 200 2.88 -13.59 -4.20
CA LEU A 200 3.14 -14.85 -3.51
C LEU A 200 4.07 -14.68 -2.30
N GLN A 201 5.10 -13.83 -2.41
CA GLN A 201 5.99 -13.50 -1.30
C GLN A 201 5.20 -12.82 -0.16
N LYS A 202 4.33 -11.87 -0.48
CA LYS A 202 3.47 -11.21 0.53
C LYS A 202 2.51 -12.19 1.20
N PHE A 203 1.91 -13.13 0.47
CA PHE A 203 1.10 -14.19 1.07
C PHE A 203 1.90 -15.12 1.97
N LYS A 204 3.15 -15.44 1.62
CA LYS A 204 4.04 -16.23 2.48
C LYS A 204 4.40 -15.49 3.77
N VAL A 205 4.61 -14.18 3.72
CA VAL A 205 4.80 -13.37 4.93
C VAL A 205 3.54 -13.41 5.81
N LEU A 206 2.36 -13.20 5.21
CA LEU A 206 1.08 -13.25 5.93
C LEU A 206 0.77 -14.62 6.54
N SER A 207 1.20 -15.73 5.93
CA SER A 207 0.98 -17.06 6.50
C SER A 207 1.79 -17.31 7.78
N GLN A 208 2.80 -16.48 8.04
CA GLN A 208 3.71 -16.62 9.17
C GLN A 208 3.51 -15.53 10.25
N ASP A 209 2.78 -14.46 9.95
CA ASP A 209 2.60 -13.30 10.83
C ASP A 209 1.58 -13.58 11.95
N PRO A 210 1.99 -13.61 13.24
CA PRO A 210 1.09 -13.90 14.36
C PRO A 210 -0.07 -12.89 14.55
N ALA A 211 -0.01 -11.70 13.95
CA ALA A 211 -1.12 -10.74 13.96
C ALA A 211 -2.26 -11.14 13.01
N VAL A 212 -2.03 -12.12 12.13
CA VAL A 212 -3.03 -12.65 11.19
C VAL A 212 -3.82 -13.81 11.85
N PRO A 213 -5.16 -13.85 11.71
CA PRO A 213 -5.97 -14.94 12.26
C PRO A 213 -5.47 -16.32 11.82
N GLU A 214 -5.38 -17.26 12.78
CA GLU A 214 -4.83 -18.60 12.56
C GLU A 214 -5.50 -19.33 11.38
N SER A 215 -6.83 -19.24 11.27
CA SER A 215 -7.57 -19.84 10.17
C SER A 215 -7.11 -19.34 8.79
N LEU A 216 -6.79 -18.05 8.68
CA LEU A 216 -6.28 -17.47 7.43
C LEU A 216 -4.82 -17.88 7.20
N ARG A 217 -3.99 -17.88 8.25
CA ARG A 217 -2.59 -18.32 8.16
C ARG A 217 -2.48 -19.74 7.64
N THR A 218 -3.27 -20.66 8.16
CA THR A 218 -3.31 -22.05 7.72
C THR A 218 -3.66 -22.17 6.25
N VAL A 219 -4.72 -21.50 5.80
CA VAL A 219 -5.12 -21.52 4.38
C VAL A 219 -4.02 -20.95 3.48
N LEU A 220 -3.39 -19.84 3.86
CA LEU A 220 -2.30 -19.26 3.10
C LEU A 220 -1.07 -20.17 3.07
N ALA A 221 -0.70 -20.76 4.21
CA ALA A 221 0.43 -21.68 4.31
C ALA A 221 0.24 -22.90 3.41
N GLU A 222 -0.92 -23.55 3.46
CA GLU A 222 -1.24 -24.71 2.61
C GLU A 222 -1.11 -24.38 1.12
N ARG A 223 -1.62 -23.20 0.69
CA ARG A 223 -1.54 -22.78 -0.71
C ARG A 223 -0.11 -22.44 -1.13
N ILE A 224 0.67 -21.78 -0.28
CA ILE A 224 2.08 -21.50 -0.55
C ILE A 224 2.88 -22.79 -0.64
N THR A 225 2.73 -23.72 0.32
CA THR A 225 3.42 -25.01 0.29
C THR A 225 3.13 -25.77 -1.01
N ALA A 226 1.87 -25.86 -1.45
CA ALA A 226 1.52 -26.53 -2.69
C ALA A 226 2.18 -25.89 -3.94
N ILE A 227 2.43 -24.58 -3.93
CA ILE A 227 3.14 -23.89 -5.01
C ILE A 227 4.65 -24.16 -4.91
N GLU A 228 5.21 -24.13 -3.71
CA GLU A 228 6.64 -24.34 -3.43
C GLU A 228 7.09 -25.79 -3.65
N GLU A 229 6.20 -26.78 -3.60
CA GLU A 229 6.49 -28.18 -3.96
C GLU A 229 7.05 -28.30 -5.40
N LYS A 230 6.56 -27.46 -6.33
CA LYS A 230 7.03 -27.46 -7.73
C LYS A 230 8.07 -26.37 -8.00
N GLY A 231 7.86 -25.17 -7.47
CA GLY A 231 8.70 -24.01 -7.73
C GLY A 231 9.91 -23.88 -6.81
N GLY A 232 9.97 -24.61 -5.70
CA GLY A 232 10.84 -24.24 -4.57
C GLY A 232 10.37 -22.96 -3.88
N ASP A 233 11.19 -22.42 -2.97
CA ASP A 233 10.84 -21.22 -2.19
C ASP A 233 10.47 -20.03 -3.09
N VAL A 234 9.30 -19.42 -2.88
CA VAL A 234 8.83 -18.23 -3.63
C VAL A 234 9.75 -17.00 -3.45
N ASN A 235 10.53 -16.96 -2.36
CA ASN A 235 11.55 -15.95 -2.11
C ASN A 235 12.81 -16.17 -2.97
N SER A 236 12.97 -17.35 -3.59
CA SER A 236 14.13 -17.67 -4.40
C SER A 236 14.08 -17.01 -5.77
N SER A 237 15.21 -16.50 -6.25
CA SER A 237 15.38 -16.07 -7.65
C SER A 237 15.22 -17.23 -8.65
N LEU A 238 15.39 -18.48 -8.19
CA LEU A 238 15.23 -19.69 -8.99
C LEU A 238 13.78 -20.22 -9.00
N PHE A 239 12.86 -19.55 -8.33
CA PHE A 239 11.46 -19.97 -8.26
C PHE A 239 10.84 -20.22 -9.64
N TRP A 240 10.89 -19.21 -10.53
CA TRP A 240 10.32 -19.35 -11.88
C TRP A 240 11.03 -20.39 -12.75
N PRO A 241 12.38 -20.42 -12.84
CA PRO A 241 13.06 -21.49 -13.56
C PRO A 241 12.67 -22.89 -13.09
N LYS A 242 12.59 -23.12 -11.77
CA LYS A 242 12.19 -24.40 -11.20
C LYS A 242 10.74 -24.75 -11.53
N LEU A 243 9.83 -23.80 -11.35
CA LEU A 243 8.41 -24.00 -11.64
C LEU A 243 8.16 -24.29 -13.13
N ILE A 244 8.75 -23.51 -14.03
CA ILE A 244 8.64 -23.73 -15.49
C ILE A 244 9.18 -25.11 -15.86
N SER A 245 10.36 -25.48 -15.32
CA SER A 245 10.95 -26.80 -15.58
C SER A 245 10.02 -27.92 -15.11
N ALA A 246 9.46 -27.81 -13.90
CA ALA A 246 8.53 -28.80 -13.36
C ALA A 246 7.27 -28.92 -14.22
N LEU A 247 6.68 -27.81 -14.66
CA LEU A 247 5.48 -27.80 -15.50
C LEU A 247 5.74 -28.39 -16.89
N VAL A 248 6.88 -28.08 -17.51
CA VAL A 248 7.27 -28.66 -18.79
C VAL A 248 7.47 -30.17 -18.67
N LEU A 249 8.16 -30.64 -17.63
CA LEU A 249 8.35 -32.07 -17.40
C LEU A 249 7.02 -32.78 -17.14
N ASP A 250 6.12 -32.20 -16.34
CA ASP A 250 4.78 -32.72 -16.09
C ASP A 250 3.96 -32.86 -17.37
N GLU A 251 4.08 -31.92 -18.32
CA GLU A 251 3.37 -31.98 -19.59
C GLU A 251 3.99 -33.01 -20.54
N LEU A 252 5.32 -33.11 -20.59
CA LEU A 252 6.01 -34.11 -21.39
C LEU A 252 5.69 -35.55 -20.94
N LYS A 253 5.42 -35.77 -19.65
CA LYS A 253 4.94 -37.08 -19.14
C LYS A 253 3.59 -37.50 -19.70
N LYS A 254 2.76 -36.55 -20.12
CA LYS A 254 1.44 -36.83 -20.72
C LYS A 254 1.51 -37.02 -22.24
N SER A 255 2.71 -36.93 -22.83
CA SER A 255 2.90 -37.11 -24.27
C SER A 255 2.50 -38.51 -24.73
N SER A 256 1.94 -38.62 -25.93
CA SER A 256 1.70 -39.90 -26.60
C SER A 256 2.98 -40.58 -27.09
N ASN A 257 4.12 -39.87 -27.07
CA ASN A 257 5.42 -40.44 -27.43
C ASN A 257 6.08 -41.11 -26.22
N THR A 258 6.10 -42.45 -26.21
CA THR A 258 6.65 -43.28 -25.13
C THR A 258 8.15 -43.07 -24.89
N GLN A 259 8.92 -42.65 -25.90
CA GLN A 259 10.35 -42.36 -25.76
C GLN A 259 10.59 -41.09 -24.94
N ILE A 260 9.75 -40.06 -25.15
CA ILE A 260 9.80 -38.81 -24.39
C ILE A 260 9.41 -39.07 -22.93
N VAL A 261 8.35 -39.84 -22.69
CA VAL A 261 7.92 -40.21 -21.33
C VAL A 261 9.02 -40.97 -20.59
N SER A 262 9.66 -41.93 -21.26
CA SER A 262 10.77 -42.70 -20.69
C SER A 262 11.97 -41.81 -20.34
N LEU A 263 12.36 -40.90 -21.25
CA LEU A 263 13.45 -39.95 -21.02
C LEU A 263 13.16 -39.04 -19.82
N VAL A 264 11.96 -38.47 -19.72
CA VAL A 264 11.57 -37.61 -18.59
C VAL A 264 11.59 -38.37 -17.27
N THR A 265 11.08 -39.60 -17.25
CA THR A 265 11.10 -40.47 -16.06
C THR A 265 12.54 -40.77 -15.62
N MET A 266 13.44 -41.01 -16.57
CA MET A 266 14.87 -41.19 -16.29
C MET A 266 15.50 -39.93 -15.69
N LEU A 267 15.24 -38.75 -16.27
CA LEU A 267 15.79 -37.48 -15.79
C LEU A 267 15.35 -37.17 -14.35
N GLU A 268 14.11 -37.49 -13.99
CA GLU A 268 13.62 -37.35 -12.61
C GLU A 268 14.28 -38.34 -11.65
N GLY A 269 14.41 -39.60 -12.06
CA GLY A 269 15.13 -40.60 -11.27
C GLY A 269 16.59 -40.24 -11.01
N ILE A 270 17.22 -39.46 -11.89
CA ILE A 270 18.55 -38.88 -11.66
C ILE A 270 18.46 -37.71 -10.68
N LYS A 271 17.49 -36.80 -10.85
CA LYS A 271 17.28 -35.65 -9.95
C LYS A 271 17.06 -36.07 -8.50
N GLU A 272 16.27 -37.10 -8.24
CA GLU A 272 16.02 -37.63 -6.89
C GLU A 272 17.27 -38.22 -6.22
N LYS A 273 18.23 -38.68 -7.02
CA LYS A 273 19.48 -39.29 -6.55
C LYS A 273 20.62 -38.28 -6.37
N MET A 274 20.44 -37.04 -6.81
CA MET A 274 21.44 -35.98 -6.59
C MET A 274 21.18 -35.28 -5.25
N PRO A 275 22.21 -35.04 -4.43
CA PRO A 275 22.06 -34.26 -3.20
C PRO A 275 21.57 -32.84 -3.55
N ALA A 276 20.66 -32.30 -2.74
CA ALA A 276 20.16 -30.95 -2.90
C ALA A 276 21.34 -29.95 -2.79
N LEU A 277 21.62 -29.24 -3.88
CA LEU A 277 22.51 -28.07 -3.92
C LEU A 277 21.77 -26.82 -3.45
#